data_AF-W4RSQ0-F1
#
_entry.id   AF-W4RSQ0-F1
#
_cell.length_a   1.000
_cell.length_b   1.000
_cell.length_c   1.000
_cell.angle_alpha   90.00
_cell.angle_beta   90.00
_cell.angle_gamma   90.00
#
_symmetry.space_group_name_H-M   'P 1'
#
loop_
_entity.id
_entity.type
_entity.pdbx_description
1 polymer ?
#
loop_
_entity_poly.entity_id
_entity_poly.type
_entity_poly.pdbx_seq_one_letter_code
_entity_poly.pdbx_strand_id
1 'polypeptide(L)'
;MEEVKGYIEKTIDDEDIKVTIEGSEASGVSAVDSWHFRTIQQSAINVYDEAVIAPYLMFAGSDAKHYDSIAENTYRFLPVQLTSEDLNRMHGTNEHISIENYLKAISFYMEVIREADKEQ
;
A
#
# COMPACT_ATOMS: atom_id res chain seq x y z
N MET A 1 -14.68 -8.46 11.04
CA MET A 1 -15.79 -8.71 10.09
C MET A 1 -17.13 -8.93 10.81
N GLU A 2 -17.19 -9.62 11.95
CA GLU A 2 -18.48 -9.84 12.64
C GLU A 2 -19.15 -8.56 13.15
N GLU A 3 -18.36 -7.58 13.64
CA GLU A 3 -18.92 -6.28 14.02
C GLU A 3 -19.58 -5.57 12.82
N VAL A 4 -18.95 -5.63 11.65
CA VAL A 4 -19.48 -5.07 10.40
C VAL A 4 -20.76 -5.80 9.99
N LYS A 5 -20.80 -7.14 10.12
CA LYS A 5 -22.01 -7.93 9.86
C LYS A 5 -23.16 -7.51 10.76
N GLY A 6 -22.93 -7.46 12.07
CA GLY A 6 -23.94 -7.04 13.03
C GLY A 6 -24.42 -5.61 12.79
N TYR A 7 -23.54 -4.69 12.38
CA TYR A 7 -23.93 -3.35 11.97
C TYR A 7 -24.84 -3.35 10.74
N ILE A 8 -24.52 -4.15 9.71
CA ILE A 8 -25.33 -4.27 8.49
C ILE A 8 -26.70 -4.86 8.82
N GLU A 9 -26.76 -5.98 9.55
CA GLU A 9 -28.02 -6.64 9.94
C GLU A 9 -28.92 -5.67 10.73
N LYS A 10 -28.36 -4.94 11.70
CA LYS A 10 -29.07 -3.93 12.47
C LYS A 10 -29.56 -2.76 11.61
N THR A 11 -28.80 -2.37 10.59
CA THR A 11 -29.17 -1.26 9.70
C THR A 11 -30.30 -1.64 8.75
N ILE A 12 -30.33 -2.90 8.31
CA ILE A 12 -31.37 -3.45 7.46
C ILE A 12 -32.69 -3.59 8.23
N ASP A 13 -32.63 -4.06 9.49
CA ASP A 13 -33.79 -4.19 10.39
C ASP A 13 -34.98 -4.99 9.79
N ASP A 14 -34.65 -6.05 9.04
CA ASP A 14 -35.61 -6.94 8.39
C ASP A 14 -35.17 -8.40 8.55
N GLU A 15 -35.97 -9.19 9.27
CA GLU A 15 -35.68 -10.60 9.58
C GLU A 15 -35.75 -11.52 8.34
N ASP A 16 -36.41 -11.10 7.26
CA ASP A 16 -36.50 -11.87 6.01
C ASP A 16 -35.22 -11.73 5.15
N ILE A 17 -34.34 -10.78 5.47
CA ILE A 17 -33.07 -10.55 4.76
C ILE A 17 -31.91 -11.24 5.50
N LYS A 18 -31.22 -12.16 4.82
CA LYS A 18 -30.04 -12.85 5.36
C LYS A 18 -28.74 -12.22 4.85
N VAL A 19 -27.88 -11.80 5.78
CA VAL A 19 -26.57 -11.23 5.48
C VAL A 19 -25.48 -12.30 5.58
N THR A 20 -24.67 -12.42 4.53
CA THR A 20 -23.44 -13.23 4.50
C THR A 20 -22.26 -12.33 4.16
N ILE A 21 -21.15 -12.48 4.88
CA ILE A 21 -19.92 -11.74 4.58
C ILE A 21 -18.83 -12.73 4.18
N GLU A 22 -18.15 -12.41 3.08
CA GLU A 22 -16.92 -13.06 2.63
C GLU A 22 -15.83 -12.01 2.48
N GLY A 23 -14.59 -12.37 2.82
CA GLY A 23 -13.47 -11.42 2.77
C GLY A 23 -12.37 -11.76 3.76
N SER A 24 -11.46 -10.82 3.95
CA SER A 24 -10.37 -10.89 4.92
C SER A 24 -10.51 -9.73 5.90
N GLU A 25 -10.05 -9.93 7.13
CA GLU A 25 -9.92 -8.83 8.08
C GLU A 25 -8.91 -7.78 7.56
N ALA A 26 -8.97 -6.57 8.13
CA ALA A 26 -8.01 -5.53 7.83
C ALA A 26 -6.58 -6.00 8.19
N SER A 27 -5.61 -5.67 7.34
CA SER A 27 -4.20 -5.98 7.65
C SER A 27 -3.71 -5.16 8.84
N GLY A 28 -2.68 -5.67 9.52
CA GLY A 28 -2.03 -4.97 10.62
C GLY A 28 -1.50 -3.57 10.23
N VAL A 29 -1.33 -2.70 11.22
CA VAL A 29 -0.72 -1.38 11.05
C VAL A 29 0.79 -1.51 11.21
N SER A 30 1.53 -1.26 10.13
CA SER A 30 2.99 -1.28 10.13
C SER A 30 3.57 -0.10 10.91
N ALA A 31 4.64 -0.34 11.66
CA ALA A 31 5.37 0.66 12.42
C ALA A 31 6.00 1.72 11.49
N VAL A 32 5.98 2.99 11.90
CA VAL A 32 6.53 4.11 11.10
C VAL A 32 7.89 4.61 11.64
N ASP A 33 8.35 4.04 12.74
CA ASP A 33 9.62 4.35 13.41
C ASP A 33 10.66 3.23 13.28
N SER A 34 10.32 2.15 12.57
CA SER A 34 11.20 1.00 12.34
C SER A 34 12.31 1.29 11.33
N TRP A 35 13.37 0.49 11.36
CA TRP A 35 14.42 0.57 10.35
C TRP A 35 13.89 0.23 8.95
N HIS A 36 12.95 -0.72 8.84
CA HIS A 36 12.33 -1.11 7.57
C HIS A 36 11.65 0.09 6.88
N PHE A 37 10.94 0.92 7.64
CA PHE A 37 10.33 2.14 7.12
C PHE A 37 11.39 3.16 6.69
N ARG A 38 12.44 3.35 7.50
CA ARG A 38 13.54 4.27 7.17
C ARG A 38 14.30 3.86 5.91
N THR A 39 14.48 2.56 5.68
CA THR A 39 15.04 2.03 4.43
C THR A 39 14.22 2.50 3.23
N ILE A 40 12.89 2.31 3.27
CA ILE A 40 11.99 2.76 2.20
C ILE A 40 12.05 4.29 2.03
N GLN A 41 12.05 5.04 3.13
CA GLN A 41 12.17 6.51 3.08
C GLN A 41 13.47 6.94 2.40
N GLN A 42 14.61 6.38 2.82
CA GLN A 42 15.91 6.74 2.27
C GLN A 42 16.02 6.35 0.80
N SER A 43 15.54 5.16 0.41
CA SER A 43 15.53 4.74 -0.99
C SER A 43 14.66 5.63 -1.86
N ALA A 44 13.54 6.15 -1.34
CA ALA A 44 12.72 7.12 -2.05
C ALA A 44 13.45 8.47 -2.20
N ILE A 45 14.08 8.96 -1.15
CA ILE A 45 14.87 10.21 -1.18
C ILE A 45 16.02 10.13 -2.18
N ASN A 46 16.74 9.00 -2.25
CA ASN A 46 17.85 8.80 -3.18
C ASN A 46 17.43 8.84 -4.66
N VAL A 47 16.14 8.61 -4.97
CA VAL A 47 15.60 8.66 -6.34
C VAL A 47 14.86 9.97 -6.61
N TYR A 48 14.30 10.58 -5.57
CA TYR A 48 13.49 11.78 -5.63
C TYR A 48 14.04 12.81 -4.62
N ASP A 49 15.06 13.55 -5.03
CA ASP A 49 15.85 14.45 -4.16
C ASP A 49 15.01 15.50 -3.39
N GLU A 50 13.86 15.90 -3.94
CA GLU A 50 12.95 16.91 -3.34
C GLU A 50 11.71 16.30 -2.67
N ALA A 51 11.62 14.97 -2.57
CA ALA A 51 10.45 14.30 -2.04
C ALA A 51 10.32 14.46 -0.52
N VAL A 52 9.13 14.88 -0.08
CA VAL A 52 8.71 14.74 1.31
C VAL A 52 8.06 13.36 1.49
N ILE A 53 8.62 12.52 2.36
CA ILE A 53 8.08 11.18 2.60
C ILE A 53 7.22 11.19 3.87
N ALA A 54 5.95 10.84 3.73
CA ALA A 54 5.02 10.69 4.84
C ALA A 54 4.26 9.36 4.74
N PRO A 55 4.00 8.67 5.87
CA PRO A 55 3.11 7.51 5.88
C PRO A 55 1.67 7.95 5.62
N TYR A 56 0.88 7.09 4.96
CA TYR A 56 -0.55 7.31 4.77
C TYR A 56 -1.31 5.98 4.86
N LEU A 57 -2.61 6.07 5.14
CA LEU A 57 -3.50 4.91 5.17
C LEU A 57 -3.96 4.58 3.74
N MET A 58 -3.63 3.38 3.27
CA MET A 58 -4.15 2.84 2.02
C MET A 58 -5.44 2.06 2.30
N PHE A 59 -6.54 2.46 1.66
CA PHE A 59 -7.85 1.82 1.80
C PHE A 59 -8.11 0.72 0.77
N ALA A 60 -7.24 0.61 -0.24
CA ALA A 60 -7.35 -0.41 -1.28
C ALA A 60 -6.72 -1.75 -0.84
N GLY A 61 -7.16 -2.84 -1.47
CA GLY A 61 -6.56 -4.15 -1.28
C GLY A 61 -5.26 -4.31 -2.06
N SER A 62 -4.28 -4.98 -1.45
CA SER A 62 -3.10 -5.47 -2.15
C SER A 62 -2.72 -6.85 -1.61
N ASP A 63 -1.75 -7.50 -2.26
CA ASP A 63 -1.26 -8.83 -1.84
C ASP A 63 -0.62 -8.84 -0.45
N ALA A 64 -0.36 -7.67 0.13
CA ALA A 64 0.15 -7.50 1.48
C ALA A 64 -0.59 -8.31 2.54
N LYS A 65 -1.91 -8.51 2.40
CA LYS A 65 -2.71 -9.35 3.32
C LYS A 65 -2.22 -10.80 3.44
N HIS A 66 -1.50 -11.30 2.43
CA HIS A 66 -0.95 -12.66 2.43
C HIS A 66 0.37 -12.77 3.21
N TYR A 67 0.97 -11.63 3.57
CA TYR A 67 2.27 -11.59 4.25
C TYR A 67 2.14 -11.32 5.77
N ASP A 68 0.95 -10.97 6.26
CA ASP A 68 0.72 -10.64 7.68
C ASP A 68 1.09 -11.78 8.65
N SER A 69 1.11 -13.04 8.19
CA SER A 69 1.50 -14.19 9.02
C SER A 69 3.01 -14.41 9.13
N ILE A 70 3.81 -13.78 8.27
CA ILE A 70 5.26 -14.01 8.15
C ILE A 70 6.10 -12.74 8.24
N ALA A 71 5.48 -11.56 8.17
CA ALA A 71 6.14 -10.27 8.28
C ALA A 71 5.54 -9.48 9.44
N GLU A 72 6.41 -8.90 10.27
CA GLU A 72 5.99 -7.99 11.35
C GLU A 72 5.44 -6.67 10.79
N ASN A 73 6.03 -6.19 9.69
CA ASN A 73 5.65 -4.94 9.03
C ASN A 73 5.52 -5.15 7.52
N THR A 74 4.41 -4.66 6.95
CA THR A 74 4.16 -4.70 5.51
C THR A 74 3.91 -3.29 4.98
N TYR A 75 4.83 -2.78 4.17
CA TYR A 75 4.73 -1.45 3.58
C TYR A 75 4.28 -1.52 2.12
N ARG A 76 3.37 -0.64 1.74
CA ARG A 76 2.85 -0.54 0.37
C ARG A 76 3.36 0.76 -0.21
N PHE A 77 4.20 0.66 -1.23
CA PHE A 77 4.83 1.83 -1.84
C PHE A 77 4.90 1.64 -3.35
N LEU A 78 4.39 2.63 -4.08
CA LEU A 78 4.47 2.69 -5.53
C LEU A 78 5.49 3.78 -5.89
N PRO A 79 6.69 3.44 -6.37
CA PRO A 79 7.77 4.42 -6.60
C PRO A 79 7.62 5.17 -7.91
N VAL A 80 6.42 5.69 -8.20
CA VAL A 80 6.12 6.48 -9.40
C VAL A 80 5.46 7.79 -9.01
N GLN A 81 5.80 8.87 -9.71
CA GLN A 81 5.17 10.16 -9.51
C GLN A 81 3.87 10.21 -10.32
N LEU A 82 2.74 10.05 -9.63
CA LEU A 82 1.41 10.07 -10.23
C LEU A 82 0.85 11.49 -10.28
N THR A 83 0.36 11.89 -11.45
CA THR A 83 -0.50 13.07 -11.60
C THR A 83 -1.97 12.69 -11.42
N SER A 84 -2.85 13.69 -11.31
CA SER A 84 -4.30 13.45 -11.31
C SER A 84 -4.81 12.76 -12.59
N GLU A 85 -4.13 12.97 -13.72
CA GLU A 85 -4.47 12.27 -14.97
C GLU A 85 -4.07 10.80 -14.90
N ASP A 86 -2.90 10.48 -14.36
CA ASP A 86 -2.41 9.10 -14.23
C ASP A 86 -3.30 8.27 -13.31
N LEU A 87 -3.86 8.88 -12.25
CA LEU A 87 -4.81 8.21 -11.36
C LEU A 87 -6.06 7.71 -12.11
N ASN A 88 -6.57 8.44 -13.10
CA ASN A 88 -7.72 8.02 -13.91
C ASN A 88 -7.38 6.86 -14.87
N ARG A 89 -6.09 6.62 -15.12
CA ARG A 89 -5.63 5.56 -16.02
C ARG A 89 -5.43 4.24 -15.30
N MET A 90 -5.28 4.24 -13.97
CA MET A 90 -5.18 3.01 -13.19
C MET A 90 -6.49 2.21 -13.34
N HIS A 91 -6.41 1.00 -13.90
CA HIS A 91 -7.59 0.20 -14.28
C HIS A 91 -8.50 0.87 -15.33
N GLY A 92 -7.97 1.86 -16.05
CA GLY A 92 -8.67 2.65 -17.06
C GLY A 92 -8.32 2.25 -18.49
N THR A 93 -8.78 3.06 -19.45
CA THR A 93 -8.42 2.87 -20.86
C THR A 93 -7.02 3.40 -21.12
N ASN A 94 -6.24 2.68 -21.95
CA ASN A 94 -4.88 3.07 -22.34
C ASN A 94 -3.98 3.32 -21.11
N GLU A 95 -4.02 2.41 -20.14
CA GLU A 95 -3.13 2.43 -18.97
C GLU A 95 -1.67 2.41 -19.43
N HIS A 96 -0.91 3.42 -19.00
CA HIS A 96 0.51 3.55 -19.29
C HIS A 96 1.20 4.40 -18.23
N ILE A 97 2.52 4.33 -18.22
CA ILE A 97 3.40 5.15 -17.39
C ILE A 97 4.45 5.82 -18.28
N SER A 98 5.01 6.94 -17.82
CA SER A 98 6.15 7.55 -18.52
C SER A 98 7.38 6.65 -18.43
N ILE A 99 8.25 6.72 -19.44
CA ILE A 99 9.55 6.02 -19.42
C ILE A 99 10.38 6.47 -18.22
N GLU A 100 10.29 7.75 -17.86
CA GLU A 100 10.95 8.30 -16.68
C GLU A 100 10.48 7.63 -15.38
N ASN A 101 9.15 7.54 -15.16
CA ASN A 101 8.60 6.86 -13.97
C ASN A 101 8.99 5.38 -13.94
N TYR A 102 9.02 4.71 -15.09
CA TYR A 102 9.48 3.33 -15.19
C TYR A 102 10.94 3.18 -14.75
N LEU A 103 11.84 4.04 -15.23
CA LEU A 103 13.25 4.02 -14.85
C LEU A 103 13.45 4.38 -13.36
N LYS A 104 12.73 5.37 -12.85
CA LYS A 104 12.77 5.75 -11.43
C LYS A 104 12.26 4.63 -10.52
N ALA A 105 11.23 3.90 -10.93
CA ALA A 105 10.76 2.72 -10.19
C ALA A 105 11.85 1.64 -10.08
N ILE A 106 12.57 1.38 -11.17
CA ILE A 106 13.71 0.45 -11.17
C ILE A 106 14.80 0.94 -10.20
N SER A 107 15.19 2.22 -10.31
CA SER A 107 16.17 2.83 -9.42
C SER A 107 15.76 2.72 -7.95
N PHE A 108 14.49 2.94 -7.62
CA PHE A 108 13.99 2.80 -6.26
C PHE A 108 14.20 1.39 -5.70
N TYR A 109 13.83 0.35 -6.44
CA TYR A 109 14.04 -1.02 -5.97
C TYR A 109 15.52 -1.37 -5.82
N MET A 110 16.39 -0.83 -6.69
CA MET A 110 17.85 -0.96 -6.51
C MET A 110 18.33 -0.28 -5.22
N GLU A 111 17.81 0.91 -4.92
CA GLU A 111 18.13 1.61 -3.68
C GLU A 111 17.57 0.88 -2.45
N VAL A 112 16.39 0.27 -2.51
CA VAL A 112 15.86 -0.55 -1.40
C VAL A 112 16.80 -1.70 -1.07
N ILE A 113 17.27 -2.44 -2.08
CA ILE A 113 18.21 -3.55 -1.89
C ILE A 113 19.52 -3.03 -1.26
N ARG A 114 20.06 -1.92 -1.77
CA ARG A 114 21.31 -1.34 -1.26
C ARG A 114 21.18 -0.81 0.16
N GLU A 115 20.13 -0.07 0.46
CA GLU A 115 19.89 0.52 1.78
C GLU A 115 19.58 -0.57 2.82
N ALA A 116 18.90 -1.66 2.43
CA ALA A 116 18.64 -2.80 3.31
C ALA A 116 19.91 -3.60 3.66
N ASP A 117 20.89 -3.66 2.75
CA ASP A 117 22.17 -4.36 2.93
C ASP A 117 23.20 -3.58 3.76
N LYS A 118 22.98 -2.29 4.05
CA LYS A 118 23.88 -1.53 4.91
C LYS A 118 23.86 -2.11 6.33
N GLU A 119 25.03 -2.18 6.97
CA GLU A 119 25.10 -2.54 8.39
C GLU A 119 24.20 -1.58 9.18
N GLN A 120 23.23 -2.16 9.90
CA GLN A 120 22.23 -1.42 10.68
C GLN A 120 22.67 -1.20 12.12
#